data_AF-A0A2V8NMD9-F1
#
_entry.id   AF-A0A2V8NMD9-F1
#
_cell.length_a   1.000
_cell.length_b   1.000
_cell.length_c   1.000
_cell.angle_alpha   90.00
_cell.angle_beta   90.00
_cell.angle_gamma   90.00
#
_symmetry.space_group_name_H-M   'P 1'
#
loop_
_entity.id
_entity.type
_entity.pdbx_description
1 polymer ?
#
loop_
_entity_poly.entity_id
_entity_poly.type
_entity_poly.pdbx_seq_one_letter_code
_entity_poly.pdbx_strand_id
1 'polypeptide(L)'
;MKTIWRLSLLALIALLPLASVHAKGKSKTHKSKPAACHQGTPFRGCAACGTASDNKHRTLNVQKNRGVAVMNPKKITVQEIRDPANNTKFTPSKKVWVTGFVASIDPGGFQETCNCKRNDLRDVHINIVADASEANDQTKYVVVEFTPRWEKKFGFDDSDYKAMRQKVEDQIKGKWVKFSGWMLYDFIHANASQSTAPSNPVCPNDGKEHTGCNWRATPWEVHPVTAFEVVNGP
;
A
#
# COMPACT_ATOMS: atom_id res chain seq x y z
N MET A 1 -58.74 1.68 78.15
CA MET A 1 -58.50 0.21 78.18
C MET A 1 -57.20 -0.08 77.45
N LYS A 2 -56.42 -1.02 78.00
CA LYS A 2 -55.02 -1.34 77.71
C LYS A 2 -54.84 -2.08 76.37
N THR A 3 -53.73 -1.80 75.67
CA THR A 3 -52.92 -2.78 74.90
C THR A 3 -51.64 -2.08 74.36
N ILE A 4 -50.40 -2.43 74.79
CA ILE A 4 -49.52 -3.52 74.29
C ILE A 4 -48.96 -3.17 72.89
N TRP A 5 -47.69 -3.26 72.48
CA TRP A 5 -46.39 -3.70 73.00
C TRP A 5 -45.28 -3.34 71.97
N ARG A 6 -44.02 -3.33 72.44
CA ARG A 6 -42.77 -3.81 71.80
C ARG A 6 -42.15 -3.11 70.56
N LEU A 7 -41.05 -2.41 70.87
CA LEU A 7 -39.66 -2.67 70.40
C LEU A 7 -39.46 -3.47 69.10
N SER A 8 -38.75 -2.85 68.14
CA SER A 8 -37.79 -3.55 67.28
C SER A 8 -36.69 -2.59 66.83
N LEU A 9 -35.49 -2.87 67.33
CA LEU A 9 -34.21 -2.30 66.94
C LEU A 9 -33.82 -2.92 65.59
N LEU A 10 -33.51 -2.13 64.57
CA LEU A 10 -32.94 -2.62 63.31
C LEU A 10 -31.57 -2.00 63.08
N ALA A 11 -30.57 -2.86 63.13
CA ALA A 11 -29.16 -2.56 62.91
C ALA A 11 -28.89 -2.20 61.45
N LEU A 12 -28.23 -1.07 61.23
CA LEU A 12 -27.69 -0.67 59.92
C LEU A 12 -26.36 -1.41 59.69
N ILE A 13 -26.34 -2.38 58.77
CA ILE A 13 -25.11 -3.00 58.28
C ILE A 13 -24.62 -2.19 57.09
N ALA A 14 -23.49 -1.51 57.25
CA ALA A 14 -22.80 -0.79 56.17
C ALA A 14 -22.06 -1.80 55.26
N LEU A 15 -22.52 -1.91 54.01
CA LEU A 15 -21.84 -2.67 52.95
C LEU A 15 -20.84 -1.76 52.24
N LEU A 16 -19.55 -1.98 52.49
CA LEU A 16 -18.45 -1.41 51.70
C LEU A 16 -18.26 -2.22 50.40
N PRO A 17 -18.11 -1.59 49.22
CA PRO A 17 -17.83 -2.31 47.99
C PRO A 17 -16.35 -2.71 47.91
N LEU A 18 -16.10 -4.01 47.75
CA LEU A 18 -14.80 -4.57 47.41
C LEU A 18 -14.40 -4.13 45.99
N ALA A 19 -13.34 -3.35 45.87
CA ALA A 19 -12.71 -3.02 44.60
C ALA A 19 -12.13 -4.29 43.96
N SER A 20 -12.77 -4.79 42.91
CA SER A 20 -12.31 -5.94 42.15
C SER A 20 -11.18 -5.51 41.20
N VAL A 21 -9.94 -5.77 41.60
CA VAL A 21 -8.74 -5.55 40.77
C VAL A 21 -8.77 -6.55 39.62
N HIS A 22 -9.25 -6.11 38.45
CA HIS A 22 -9.15 -6.87 37.21
C HIS A 22 -7.69 -6.85 36.73
N ALA A 23 -7.00 -7.98 36.94
CA ALA A 23 -5.70 -8.23 36.32
C ALA A 23 -5.87 -8.23 34.79
N LYS A 24 -5.31 -7.23 34.12
CA LYS A 24 -5.21 -7.18 32.65
C LYS A 24 -4.35 -8.35 32.17
N GLY A 25 -5.00 -9.42 31.71
CA GLY A 25 -4.33 -10.48 30.97
C GLY A 25 -3.62 -9.90 29.76
N LYS A 26 -2.32 -10.18 29.61
CA LYS A 26 -1.54 -9.81 28.43
C LYS A 26 -2.18 -10.49 27.21
N SER A 27 -2.85 -9.68 26.38
CA SER A 27 -3.34 -10.11 25.07
C SER A 27 -2.15 -10.66 24.27
N LYS A 28 -2.17 -11.96 23.99
CA LYS A 28 -1.26 -12.57 23.03
C LYS A 28 -1.61 -11.99 21.67
N THR A 29 -0.85 -11.00 21.21
CA THR A 29 -0.96 -10.51 19.85
C THR A 29 -0.72 -11.69 18.91
N HIS A 30 -1.78 -12.13 18.24
CA HIS A 30 -1.68 -13.11 17.16
C HIS A 30 -0.83 -12.48 16.05
N LYS A 31 0.48 -12.76 16.05
CA LYS A 31 1.34 -12.43 14.92
C LYS A 31 0.79 -13.21 13.72
N SER A 32 0.30 -12.50 12.71
CA SER A 32 -0.17 -13.12 11.48
C SER A 32 0.96 -13.94 10.87
N LYS A 33 0.65 -15.16 10.41
CA LYS A 33 1.61 -15.99 9.69
C LYS A 33 2.03 -15.25 8.39
N PRO A 34 3.32 -15.28 8.00
CA PRO A 34 3.76 -14.66 6.75
C PRO A 34 3.06 -15.30 5.55
N ALA A 35 2.88 -14.53 4.48
CA ALA A 35 2.47 -15.09 3.21
C ALA A 35 3.54 -16.10 2.72
N ALA A 36 3.09 -17.26 2.28
CA ALA A 36 3.99 -18.28 1.75
C ALA A 36 4.44 -17.89 0.33
N CYS A 37 5.70 -18.20 0.00
CA CYS A 37 6.28 -17.81 -1.30
C CYS A 37 5.48 -18.33 -2.52
N HIS A 38 4.81 -19.48 -2.39
CA HIS A 38 3.99 -20.06 -3.46
C HIS A 38 2.67 -19.31 -3.70
N GLN A 39 2.28 -18.37 -2.84
CA GLN A 39 1.08 -17.57 -3.02
C GLN A 39 1.26 -16.43 -4.03
N GLY A 40 2.50 -16.14 -4.42
CA GLY A 40 2.82 -15.25 -5.54
C GLY A 40 3.39 -16.03 -6.73
N THR A 41 3.89 -15.33 -7.74
CA THR A 41 4.40 -15.93 -8.97
C THR A 41 5.93 -15.78 -9.06
N PRO A 42 6.69 -16.90 -9.06
CA PRO A 42 8.12 -16.84 -9.33
C PRO A 42 8.38 -16.41 -10.77
N PHE A 43 9.53 -15.80 -11.03
CA PHE A 43 9.86 -15.28 -12.36
C PHE A 43 11.36 -15.29 -12.60
N ARG A 44 11.80 -15.84 -13.75
CA ARG A 44 13.21 -15.91 -14.16
C ARG A 44 14.15 -16.41 -13.03
N GLY A 45 13.72 -17.40 -12.25
CA GLY A 45 14.48 -17.97 -11.12
C GLY A 45 14.39 -17.18 -9.80
N CYS A 46 13.69 -16.04 -9.76
CA CYS A 46 13.39 -15.32 -8.53
C CYS A 46 12.07 -15.83 -7.92
N ALA A 47 12.11 -16.29 -6.66
CA ALA A 47 10.91 -16.68 -5.92
C ALA A 47 9.98 -15.49 -5.67
N ALA A 48 8.66 -15.71 -5.53
CA ALA A 48 7.72 -14.60 -5.36
C ALA A 48 7.88 -13.86 -4.02
N CYS A 49 8.42 -14.51 -2.99
CA CYS A 49 8.78 -13.84 -1.74
C CYS A 49 10.15 -13.12 -1.82
N GLY A 50 10.83 -13.18 -2.96
CA GLY A 50 12.10 -12.54 -3.18
C GLY A 50 13.22 -13.11 -2.31
N THR A 51 14.16 -12.25 -1.93
CA THR A 51 15.30 -12.59 -1.05
C THR A 51 15.15 -12.10 0.40
N ALA A 52 13.96 -11.62 0.77
CA ALA A 52 13.72 -11.12 2.12
C ALA A 52 13.78 -12.26 3.15
N SER A 53 14.44 -12.02 4.29
CA SER A 53 14.53 -12.98 5.38
C SER A 53 13.41 -12.82 6.41
N ASP A 54 12.92 -11.59 6.66
CA ASP A 54 11.87 -11.35 7.63
C ASP A 54 10.45 -11.50 7.04
N ASN A 55 9.52 -11.85 7.91
CA ASN A 55 8.13 -12.16 7.55
C ASN A 55 7.38 -10.97 6.93
N LYS A 56 7.70 -9.73 7.33
CA LYS A 56 7.00 -8.54 6.88
C LYS A 56 7.35 -8.23 5.42
N HIS A 57 8.63 -8.21 5.10
CA HIS A 57 9.10 -8.03 3.72
C HIS A 57 8.73 -9.21 2.82
N ARG A 58 8.82 -10.45 3.30
CA ARG A 58 8.37 -11.62 2.52
C ARG A 58 6.89 -11.51 2.14
N THR A 59 6.05 -11.03 3.06
CA THR A 59 4.63 -10.81 2.80
C THR A 59 4.43 -9.72 1.76
N LEU A 60 5.11 -8.57 1.89
CA LEU A 60 5.07 -7.50 0.89
C LEU A 60 5.53 -8.00 -0.48
N ASN A 61 6.62 -8.74 -0.57
CA ASN A 61 7.15 -9.29 -1.81
C ASN A 61 6.14 -10.21 -2.51
N VAL A 62 5.48 -11.09 -1.76
CA VAL A 62 4.41 -11.96 -2.32
C VAL A 62 3.25 -11.12 -2.86
N GLN A 63 2.91 -10.02 -2.19
CA GLN A 63 1.86 -9.11 -2.64
C GLN A 63 2.25 -8.32 -3.90
N LYS A 64 3.50 -7.84 -3.97
CA LYS A 64 4.07 -7.20 -5.17
C LYS A 64 4.09 -8.17 -6.35
N ASN A 65 4.55 -9.41 -6.13
CA ASN A 65 4.73 -10.45 -7.15
C ASN A 65 3.48 -11.29 -7.48
N ARG A 66 2.27 -10.75 -7.38
CA ARG A 66 1.06 -11.49 -7.82
C ARG A 66 1.02 -11.62 -9.34
N GLY A 67 0.99 -12.84 -9.86
CA GLY A 67 0.89 -13.10 -11.31
C GLY A 67 -0.53 -13.35 -11.83
N VAL A 68 -1.55 -13.25 -10.98
CA VAL A 68 -2.97 -13.45 -11.33
C VAL A 68 -3.65 -12.10 -11.56
N ALA A 69 -4.35 -11.99 -12.70
CA ALA A 69 -5.09 -10.78 -13.06
C ALA A 69 -6.23 -10.51 -12.08
N VAL A 70 -6.54 -9.24 -11.82
CA VAL A 70 -7.75 -8.93 -11.05
C VAL A 70 -9.00 -9.16 -11.88
N MET A 71 -9.97 -9.87 -11.30
CA MET A 71 -11.31 -10.01 -11.86
C MET A 71 -12.30 -9.15 -11.06
N ASN A 72 -13.19 -8.46 -11.79
CA ASN A 72 -14.21 -7.56 -11.24
C ASN A 72 -13.66 -6.48 -10.29
N PRO A 73 -12.62 -5.71 -10.69
CA PRO A 73 -12.10 -4.63 -9.86
C PRO A 73 -13.16 -3.56 -9.59
N LYS A 74 -13.10 -2.93 -8.40
CA LYS A 74 -13.99 -1.81 -8.05
C LYS A 74 -13.33 -0.48 -8.35
N LYS A 75 -14.11 0.50 -8.82
CA LYS A 75 -13.61 1.87 -9.02
C LYS A 75 -13.08 2.42 -7.70
N ILE A 76 -11.95 3.10 -7.78
CA ILE A 76 -11.44 4.00 -6.75
C ILE A 76 -10.85 5.22 -7.45
N THR A 77 -10.91 6.39 -6.82
CA THR A 77 -10.29 7.61 -7.33
C THR A 77 -8.87 7.79 -6.78
N VAL A 78 -8.03 8.54 -7.50
CA VAL A 78 -6.70 8.94 -7.00
C VAL A 78 -6.82 9.68 -5.66
N GLN A 79 -7.81 10.58 -5.55
CA GLN A 79 -8.06 11.34 -4.32
C GLN A 79 -8.39 10.43 -3.13
N GLU A 80 -9.22 9.39 -3.33
CA GLU A 80 -9.51 8.42 -2.27
C GLU A 80 -8.29 7.61 -1.85
N ILE A 81 -7.36 7.30 -2.76
CA ILE A 81 -6.14 6.55 -2.41
C ILE A 81 -5.21 7.41 -1.55
N ARG A 82 -5.03 8.69 -1.90
CA ARG A 82 -4.06 9.58 -1.23
C ARG A 82 -4.55 10.33 0.00
N ASP A 83 -5.84 10.26 0.29
CA ASP A 83 -6.42 10.90 1.46
C ASP A 83 -5.71 10.42 2.75
N PRO A 84 -5.14 11.34 3.57
CA PRO A 84 -4.35 10.98 4.74
C PRO A 84 -5.07 10.12 5.78
N ALA A 85 -6.40 10.18 5.86
CA ALA A 85 -7.18 9.34 6.76
C ALA A 85 -7.19 7.85 6.34
N ASN A 86 -6.68 7.53 5.14
CA ASN A 86 -6.87 6.22 4.51
C ASN A 86 -5.70 5.24 4.71
N ASN A 87 -4.69 5.57 5.51
CA ASN A 87 -3.50 4.72 5.74
C ASN A 87 -3.83 3.31 6.29
N THR A 88 -5.00 3.12 6.90
CA THR A 88 -5.51 1.80 7.37
C THR A 88 -6.78 1.34 6.67
N LYS A 89 -7.31 2.13 5.72
CA LYS A 89 -8.63 1.94 5.12
C LYS A 89 -8.70 0.77 4.14
N PHE A 90 -7.61 0.50 3.43
CA PHE A 90 -7.59 -0.55 2.42
C PHE A 90 -6.97 -1.83 2.97
N THR A 91 -7.25 -2.93 2.28
CA THR A 91 -6.62 -4.22 2.54
C THR A 91 -5.83 -4.64 1.30
N PRO A 92 -4.71 -5.37 1.45
CA PRO A 92 -3.98 -5.89 0.30
C PRO A 92 -4.78 -6.85 -0.59
N SER A 93 -5.95 -7.32 -0.15
CA SER A 93 -6.87 -8.16 -0.95
C SER A 93 -7.84 -7.34 -1.81
N LYS A 94 -7.92 -6.02 -1.63
CA LYS A 94 -8.86 -5.17 -2.38
C LYS A 94 -8.39 -5.04 -3.83
N LYS A 95 -9.26 -5.44 -4.76
CA LYS A 95 -9.07 -5.31 -6.21
C LYS A 95 -9.69 -4.01 -6.69
N VAL A 96 -8.92 -3.19 -7.38
CA VAL A 96 -9.37 -1.86 -7.80
C VAL A 96 -9.06 -1.59 -9.26
N TRP A 97 -9.79 -0.64 -9.83
CA TRP A 97 -9.33 0.11 -10.96
C TRP A 97 -9.37 1.60 -10.64
N VAL A 98 -8.39 2.34 -11.14
CA VAL A 98 -8.22 3.78 -10.95
C VAL A 98 -7.89 4.43 -12.28
N THR A 99 -8.49 5.58 -12.57
CA THR A 99 -8.06 6.44 -13.68
C THR A 99 -7.29 7.60 -13.09
N GLY A 100 -6.09 7.88 -13.63
CA GLY A 100 -5.26 9.01 -13.23
C GLY A 100 -4.45 9.54 -14.40
N PHE A 101 -4.04 10.79 -14.30
CA PHE A 101 -3.12 11.42 -15.25
C PHE A 101 -1.69 11.00 -14.89
N VAL A 102 -0.94 10.47 -15.86
CA VAL A 102 0.43 10.00 -15.63
C VAL A 102 1.40 11.18 -15.62
N ALA A 103 1.85 11.56 -14.42
CA ALA A 103 2.75 12.69 -14.18
C ALA A 103 4.21 12.34 -14.50
N SER A 104 4.71 11.22 -13.98
CA SER A 104 6.08 10.75 -14.23
C SER A 104 6.17 9.22 -14.29
N ILE A 105 7.26 8.76 -14.90
CA ILE A 105 7.61 7.34 -15.06
C ILE A 105 9.04 7.19 -14.55
N ASP A 106 9.16 6.68 -13.35
CA ASP A 106 10.42 6.59 -12.63
C ASP A 106 10.92 5.15 -12.65
N PRO A 107 12.24 4.93 -12.59
CA PRO A 107 12.73 3.60 -12.32
C PRO A 107 12.27 3.17 -10.92
N GLY A 108 11.78 1.94 -10.78
CA GLY A 108 11.47 1.35 -9.47
C GLY A 108 12.73 1.22 -8.61
N GLY A 109 12.57 0.85 -7.34
CA GLY A 109 13.69 0.79 -6.39
C GLY A 109 14.87 -0.03 -6.91
N PHE A 110 16.09 0.43 -6.66
CA PHE A 110 17.28 -0.35 -7.01
C PHE A 110 17.41 -1.53 -6.05
N GLN A 111 17.65 -2.72 -6.59
CA GLN A 111 17.89 -3.94 -5.81
C GLN A 111 16.78 -4.26 -4.78
N GLU A 112 15.51 -4.12 -5.17
CA GLU A 112 14.40 -4.50 -4.29
C GLU A 112 14.39 -6.00 -3.99
N THR A 113 14.05 -6.34 -2.74
CA THR A 113 14.02 -7.75 -2.34
C THR A 113 12.95 -8.55 -3.08
N CYS A 114 11.82 -7.95 -3.46
CA CYS A 114 10.76 -8.58 -4.26
C CYS A 114 11.28 -9.08 -5.62
N ASN A 115 12.26 -8.39 -6.19
CA ASN A 115 12.89 -8.71 -7.46
C ASN A 115 14.28 -9.36 -7.28
N CYS A 116 14.51 -9.97 -6.12
CA CYS A 116 15.75 -10.69 -5.79
C CYS A 116 17.02 -9.84 -5.93
N LYS A 117 16.91 -8.52 -5.69
CA LYS A 117 18.02 -7.58 -5.80
C LYS A 117 18.69 -7.55 -7.18
N ARG A 118 17.98 -7.95 -8.23
CA ARG A 118 18.50 -7.97 -9.58
C ARG A 118 18.37 -6.60 -10.24
N ASN A 119 19.31 -6.30 -11.14
CA ASN A 119 19.28 -5.05 -11.89
C ASN A 119 18.36 -5.11 -13.11
N ASP A 120 18.14 -6.31 -13.65
CA ASP A 120 17.29 -6.57 -14.82
C ASP A 120 15.82 -6.83 -14.46
N LEU A 121 15.52 -7.06 -13.18
CA LEU A 121 14.14 -7.18 -12.67
C LEU A 121 13.87 -6.00 -11.76
N ARG A 122 13.12 -5.02 -12.26
CA ARG A 122 12.75 -3.83 -11.49
C ARG A 122 11.33 -3.48 -11.85
N ASP A 123 10.58 -3.00 -10.88
CA ASP A 123 9.25 -2.51 -11.16
C ASP A 123 9.37 -1.19 -11.97
N VAL A 124 8.39 -0.90 -12.84
CA VAL A 124 8.23 0.42 -13.46
C VAL A 124 7.27 1.20 -12.58
N HIS A 125 7.78 2.27 -11.98
CA HIS A 125 7.06 3.09 -11.03
C HIS A 125 6.39 4.23 -11.79
N ILE A 126 5.06 4.28 -11.72
CA ILE A 126 4.24 5.23 -12.47
C ILE A 126 3.53 6.13 -11.48
N ASN A 127 3.86 7.42 -11.49
CA ASN A 127 3.21 8.41 -10.64
C ASN A 127 1.97 8.96 -11.34
N ILE A 128 0.81 8.78 -10.71
CA ILE A 128 -0.47 9.28 -11.19
C ILE A 128 -1.05 10.36 -10.27
N VAL A 129 -1.72 11.32 -10.86
CA VAL A 129 -2.41 12.41 -10.15
C VAL A 129 -3.89 12.48 -10.50
N ALA A 130 -4.66 13.17 -9.66
CA ALA A 130 -6.12 13.27 -9.79
C ALA A 130 -6.52 14.30 -10.86
N ASP A 131 -5.66 15.28 -11.10
CA ASP A 131 -5.82 16.36 -12.08
C ASP A 131 -4.47 16.64 -12.76
N ALA A 132 -4.48 16.93 -14.07
CA ALA A 132 -3.25 17.16 -14.84
C ALA A 132 -2.44 18.37 -14.36
N SER A 133 -3.08 19.36 -13.74
CA SER A 133 -2.42 20.52 -13.12
C SER A 133 -1.56 20.14 -11.90
N GLU A 134 -1.80 18.98 -11.29
CA GLU A 134 -1.02 18.45 -10.17
C GLU A 134 0.25 17.70 -10.62
N ALA A 135 0.52 17.60 -11.93
CA ALA A 135 1.58 16.76 -12.48
C ALA A 135 3.01 17.15 -12.07
N ASN A 136 3.20 18.29 -11.42
CA ASN A 136 4.49 18.74 -10.88
C ASN A 136 4.52 18.79 -9.34
N ASP A 137 3.47 18.32 -8.66
CA ASP A 137 3.38 18.28 -7.20
C ASP A 137 3.55 16.84 -6.68
N GLN A 138 4.76 16.50 -6.26
CA GLN A 138 5.09 15.17 -5.73
C GLN A 138 4.25 14.78 -4.51
N THR A 139 3.71 15.74 -3.75
CA THR A 139 2.83 15.47 -2.60
C THR A 139 1.45 14.97 -3.01
N LYS A 140 1.16 14.96 -4.32
CA LYS A 140 -0.11 14.53 -4.93
C LYS A 140 -0.02 13.16 -5.58
N TYR A 141 1.17 12.61 -5.74
CA TYR A 141 1.40 11.39 -6.49
C TYR A 141 0.86 10.16 -5.74
N VAL A 142 0.08 9.36 -6.45
CA VAL A 142 -0.22 7.97 -6.11
C VAL A 142 0.56 7.08 -7.04
N VAL A 143 1.11 6.00 -6.50
CA VAL A 143 1.97 5.10 -7.26
C VAL A 143 1.18 3.90 -7.76
N VAL A 144 1.38 3.60 -9.03
CA VAL A 144 0.97 2.32 -9.62
C VAL A 144 2.20 1.69 -10.26
N GLU A 145 2.35 0.37 -10.15
CA GLU A 145 3.59 -0.28 -10.60
C GLU A 145 3.31 -1.42 -11.58
N PHE A 146 4.04 -1.41 -12.69
CA PHE A 146 4.19 -2.59 -13.53
C PHE A 146 5.34 -3.39 -12.98
N THR A 147 5.06 -4.59 -12.45
CA THR A 147 6.12 -5.50 -11.99
C THR A 147 6.57 -6.40 -13.16
N PRO A 148 7.82 -6.94 -13.16
CA PRO A 148 8.35 -7.72 -14.28
C PRO A 148 7.48 -8.89 -14.78
N ARG A 149 6.60 -9.41 -13.92
CA ARG A 149 5.70 -10.53 -14.25
C ARG A 149 4.59 -10.14 -15.23
N TRP A 150 4.36 -8.84 -15.42
CA TRP A 150 3.29 -8.29 -16.25
C TRP A 150 3.77 -7.58 -17.51
N GLU A 151 5.04 -7.16 -17.57
CA GLU A 151 5.60 -6.38 -18.69
C GLU A 151 5.36 -7.04 -20.06
N LYS A 152 5.69 -8.34 -20.21
CA LYS A 152 5.40 -9.09 -21.44
C LYS A 152 3.90 -9.19 -21.75
N LYS A 153 3.05 -9.30 -20.73
CA LYS A 153 1.59 -9.37 -20.92
C LYS A 153 1.02 -8.04 -21.40
N PHE A 154 1.74 -6.95 -21.18
CA PHE A 154 1.45 -5.62 -21.70
C PHE A 154 2.06 -5.36 -23.08
N GLY A 155 2.75 -6.34 -23.67
CA GLY A 155 3.37 -6.22 -24.99
C GLY A 155 4.74 -5.56 -24.98
N PHE A 156 5.37 -5.38 -23.81
CA PHE A 156 6.71 -4.83 -23.73
C PHE A 156 7.78 -5.93 -23.81
N ASP A 157 8.89 -5.60 -24.49
CA ASP A 157 10.11 -6.41 -24.44
C ASP A 157 10.84 -6.13 -23.12
N ASP A 158 11.05 -7.17 -22.31
CA ASP A 158 11.66 -7.12 -20.97
C ASP A 158 13.12 -7.61 -20.96
N SER A 159 13.79 -7.63 -22.12
CA SER A 159 15.21 -7.99 -22.22
C SER A 159 16.15 -6.88 -21.74
N ASP A 160 15.74 -5.62 -21.88
CA ASP A 160 16.46 -4.43 -21.41
C ASP A 160 15.48 -3.53 -20.64
N TYR A 161 15.65 -3.47 -19.32
CA TYR A 161 14.79 -2.68 -18.44
C TYR A 161 14.75 -1.19 -18.82
N LYS A 162 15.88 -0.60 -19.20
CA LYS A 162 15.94 0.85 -19.49
C LYS A 162 15.18 1.16 -20.78
N ALA A 163 15.39 0.34 -21.82
CA ALA A 163 14.65 0.47 -23.07
C ALA A 163 13.15 0.20 -22.88
N MET A 164 12.81 -0.83 -22.11
CA MET A 164 11.43 -1.18 -21.76
C MET A 164 10.72 -0.04 -21.03
N ARG A 165 11.32 0.49 -19.95
CA ARG A 165 10.77 1.63 -19.19
C ARG A 165 10.57 2.84 -20.09
N GLN A 166 11.51 3.12 -21.00
CA GLN A 166 11.35 4.21 -21.97
C GLN A 166 10.13 4.00 -22.88
N LYS A 167 9.87 2.76 -23.33
CA LYS A 167 8.66 2.44 -24.11
C LYS A 167 7.38 2.63 -23.31
N VAL A 168 7.38 2.26 -22.02
CA VAL A 168 6.26 2.59 -21.13
C VAL A 168 6.07 4.10 -21.07
N GLU A 169 7.16 4.86 -20.85
CA GLU A 169 7.14 6.32 -20.79
C GLU A 169 6.55 6.96 -22.04
N ASP A 170 7.04 6.59 -23.22
CA ASP A 170 6.54 7.07 -24.52
C ASP A 170 5.05 6.74 -24.73
N GLN A 171 4.59 5.60 -24.21
CA GLN A 171 3.23 5.14 -24.41
C GLN A 171 2.21 5.87 -23.51
N ILE A 172 2.54 6.17 -22.25
CA ILE A 172 1.54 6.62 -21.27
C ILE A 172 1.83 7.93 -20.56
N LYS A 173 3.06 8.47 -20.56
CA LYS A 173 3.36 9.73 -19.86
C LYS A 173 2.54 10.88 -20.45
N GLY A 174 1.99 11.73 -19.58
CA GLY A 174 1.16 12.85 -19.97
C GLY A 174 -0.23 12.47 -20.49
N LYS A 175 -0.68 11.24 -20.25
CA LYS A 175 -2.02 10.76 -20.67
C LYS A 175 -2.84 10.33 -19.47
N TRP A 176 -4.16 10.30 -19.66
CA TRP A 176 -5.07 9.66 -18.73
C TRP A 176 -5.07 8.16 -18.97
N VAL A 177 -4.85 7.39 -17.91
CA VAL A 177 -4.76 5.93 -18.00
C VAL A 177 -5.59 5.32 -16.89
N LYS A 178 -6.38 4.32 -17.27
CA LYS A 178 -7.09 3.44 -16.35
C LYS A 178 -6.20 2.25 -16.04
N PHE A 179 -5.85 2.07 -14.77
CA PHE A 179 -5.07 0.95 -14.25
C PHE A 179 -5.96 0.03 -13.44
N SER A 180 -5.83 -1.28 -13.61
CA SER A 180 -6.51 -2.30 -12.79
C SER A 180 -5.48 -3.16 -12.05
N GLY A 181 -5.65 -3.32 -10.75
CA GLY A 181 -4.70 -4.06 -9.93
C GLY A 181 -5.17 -4.26 -8.49
N TRP A 182 -4.22 -4.57 -7.62
CA TRP A 182 -4.47 -4.79 -6.20
C TRP A 182 -4.07 -3.55 -5.40
N MET A 183 -4.86 -3.16 -4.41
CA MET A 183 -4.35 -2.24 -3.40
C MET A 183 -3.19 -2.92 -2.67
N LEU A 184 -2.15 -2.16 -2.41
CA LEU A 184 -0.97 -2.61 -1.67
C LEU A 184 -0.47 -1.48 -0.80
N TYR A 185 -0.15 -1.78 0.47
CA TYR A 185 0.47 -0.81 1.37
C TYR A 185 1.97 -1.06 1.36
N ASP A 186 2.72 -0.22 0.65
CA ASP A 186 4.19 -0.31 0.68
C ASP A 186 4.70 0.39 1.95
N PHE A 187 4.83 -0.42 3.01
CA PHE A 187 5.25 0.09 4.30
C PHE A 187 6.68 0.66 4.27
N ILE A 188 7.50 0.32 3.27
CA ILE A 188 8.86 0.84 3.13
C ILE A 188 8.81 2.35 2.84
N HIS A 189 7.78 2.79 2.13
CA HIS A 189 7.61 4.18 1.69
C HIS A 189 6.75 5.04 2.62
N ALA A 190 6.38 4.56 3.81
CA ALA A 190 5.62 5.35 4.78
C ALA A 190 6.35 6.64 5.20
N ASN A 191 7.67 6.61 5.43
CA ASN A 191 8.43 7.82 5.76
C ASN A 191 8.71 8.74 4.55
N ALA A 192 8.33 8.33 3.34
CA ALA A 192 8.47 9.11 2.12
C ALA A 192 7.13 9.61 1.58
N SER A 193 6.06 9.45 2.37
CA SER A 193 4.69 9.74 1.98
C SER A 193 4.09 10.84 2.84
N GLN A 194 3.49 11.84 2.18
CA GLN A 194 2.85 12.99 2.84
C GLN A 194 1.79 12.57 3.87
N SER A 195 1.01 11.52 3.59
CA SER A 195 -0.06 11.05 4.47
C SER A 195 0.41 10.47 5.81
N THR A 196 1.66 10.03 5.89
CA THR A 196 2.22 9.33 7.06
C THR A 196 3.42 10.04 7.68
N ALA A 197 4.07 10.93 6.94
CA ALA A 197 5.17 11.77 7.42
C ALA A 197 5.00 13.23 6.94
N PRO A 198 3.91 13.92 7.33
CA PRO A 198 3.58 15.25 6.81
C PRO A 198 4.58 16.35 7.19
N SER A 199 5.42 16.10 8.21
CA SER A 199 6.48 17.01 8.64
C SER A 199 7.75 16.94 7.79
N ASN A 200 7.89 15.92 6.93
CA ASN A 200 9.06 15.81 6.06
C ASN A 200 8.98 16.87 4.95
N PRO A 201 10.11 17.46 4.55
CA PRO A 201 10.14 18.36 3.40
C PRO A 201 9.79 17.61 2.12
N VAL A 202 9.35 18.30 1.08
CA VAL A 202 9.19 17.71 -0.26
C VAL A 202 10.57 17.47 -0.88
N CYS A 203 10.76 16.37 -1.58
CA CYS A 203 12.04 16.08 -2.21
C CYS A 203 12.37 17.09 -3.32
N PRO A 204 13.66 17.44 -3.50
CA PRO A 204 14.08 18.23 -4.65
C PRO A 204 13.74 17.50 -5.95
N ASN A 205 13.18 18.23 -6.92
CA ASN A 205 12.94 17.72 -8.27
C ASN A 205 14.16 17.96 -9.15
N ASP A 206 15.29 17.33 -8.81
CA ASP A 206 16.58 17.47 -9.51
C ASP A 206 17.03 16.18 -10.23
N GLY A 207 16.14 15.19 -10.33
CA GLY A 207 16.39 13.90 -10.98
C GLY A 207 17.29 12.94 -10.19
N LYS A 208 17.59 13.23 -8.92
CA LYS A 208 18.38 12.34 -8.04
C LYS A 208 17.48 11.59 -7.06
N GLU A 209 18.01 10.48 -6.54
CA GLU A 209 17.39 9.77 -5.43
C GLU A 209 17.63 10.53 -4.13
N HIS A 210 16.56 10.80 -3.37
CA HIS A 210 16.62 11.52 -2.11
C HIS A 210 16.03 10.68 -0.98
N THR A 211 16.55 10.90 0.23
CA THR A 211 16.06 10.26 1.46
C THR A 211 15.65 11.32 2.47
N GLY A 212 14.66 11.03 3.32
CA GLY A 212 14.23 11.94 4.39
C GLY A 212 13.31 13.06 3.93
N CYS A 213 12.70 12.92 2.75
CA CYS A 213 11.74 13.86 2.17
C CYS A 213 10.57 13.09 1.53
N ASN A 214 9.46 13.78 1.32
CA ASN A 214 8.26 13.24 0.68
C ASN A 214 8.35 13.41 -0.83
N TRP A 215 8.18 12.31 -1.55
CA TRP A 215 8.12 12.27 -3.01
C TRP A 215 6.83 11.61 -3.54
N ARG A 216 5.94 11.22 -2.62
CA ARG A 216 4.60 10.70 -2.92
C ARG A 216 3.59 11.15 -1.87
N ALA A 217 2.32 11.05 -2.20
CA ALA A 217 1.24 11.42 -1.30
C ALA A 217 0.98 10.35 -0.22
N THR A 218 1.09 9.07 -0.56
CA THR A 218 0.62 7.96 0.27
C THR A 218 1.44 6.69 0.03
N PRO A 219 1.64 5.82 1.03
CA PRO A 219 2.26 4.51 0.84
C PRO A 219 1.31 3.49 0.19
N TRP A 220 0.04 3.84 -0.03
CA TRP A 220 -0.88 3.00 -0.80
C TRP A 220 -0.62 3.09 -2.29
N GLU A 221 -0.57 1.92 -2.92
CA GLU A 221 -0.30 1.74 -4.35
C GLU A 221 -1.38 0.88 -4.99
N VAL A 222 -1.48 0.98 -6.32
CA VAL A 222 -2.06 -0.11 -7.13
C VAL A 222 -0.91 -0.98 -7.63
N HIS A 223 -0.64 -2.06 -6.91
CA HIS A 223 0.48 -2.96 -7.16
C HIS A 223 0.11 -4.44 -6.88
N PRO A 224 0.30 -5.37 -7.85
CA PRO A 224 0.74 -5.07 -9.21
C PRO A 224 -0.43 -4.55 -10.03
N VAL A 225 -0.14 -3.70 -11.01
CA VAL A 225 -1.06 -3.50 -12.12
C VAL A 225 -1.11 -4.79 -12.94
N THR A 226 -2.32 -5.18 -13.32
CA THR A 226 -2.61 -6.40 -14.09
C THR A 226 -3.33 -6.14 -15.40
N ALA A 227 -3.81 -4.90 -15.62
CA ALA A 227 -4.30 -4.39 -16.89
C ALA A 227 -4.21 -2.85 -16.88
N PHE A 228 -3.99 -2.25 -18.04
CA PHE A 228 -4.09 -0.79 -18.20
C PHE A 228 -4.66 -0.43 -19.57
N GLU A 229 -5.24 0.75 -19.68
CA GLU A 229 -5.86 1.28 -20.89
C GLU A 229 -5.72 2.80 -20.92
N VAL A 230 -5.22 3.36 -22.02
CA VAL A 230 -5.24 4.82 -22.25
C VAL A 230 -6.68 5.23 -22.51
N VAL A 231 -7.16 6.23 -21.78
CA VAL A 231 -8.56 6.70 -21.86
C VAL A 231 -8.58 8.21 -22.08
N ASN A 232 -9.77 8.72 -22.42
CA ASN A 232 -9.99 10.17 -22.39
C ASN A 232 -9.96 10.67 -20.95
N GLY A 233 -9.54 11.93 -20.78
CA GLY A 233 -9.64 12.60 -19.48
C GLY A 233 -11.10 12.74 -19.04
N PRO A 234 -11.35 12.74 -17.71
CA PRO A 234 -12.66 13.04 -17.14
C PRO A 234 -13.10 14.49 -17.40
#